data_AF-A0A660YGK6-F1
#
_entry.id   AF-A0A660YGK6-F1
#
_cell.length_a   1.000
_cell.length_b   1.000
_cell.length_c   1.000
_cell.angle_alpha   90.00
_cell.angle_beta   90.00
_cell.angle_gamma   90.00
#
_symmetry.space_group_name_H-M   'P 1'
#
loop_
_entity.id
_entity.type
_entity.pdbx_description
1 polymer ?
#
loop_
_entity_poly.entity_id
_entity_poly.type
_entity_poly.pdbx_seq_one_letter_code
_entity_poly.pdbx_strand_id
1 'polypeptide(L)'
;ELEPIRPRTCRNRCIFCFVDQLPRGLRRSLYVKDEDYRLSFLYGNYITLTDLSDEDFERIFAQRLSPLYVSVHSTDPEVRSFMLGRKGIPDIRGQLKRLVEGGIRVHAQVVLCPGINDGGHLDGTLQDLARMHPGVASVAVVPVGLTEHRQGLYPLRPVGPEEAERTLEQIADWQGRFLRELGTRFAFASDEFYILAGKEFPAEEDYEGFPQLEDGVGMARKFLETFGRRSRELPGRVPPLSIALVTGTAFGPVMEKLARKVESRVEGLSLRPVVVENRLLGKSVTVSGLLSGGDILRALEEKDPGDCVLLPPNCVNDDGLLLDDLRPEDLALRLGVPVRVGSYDLVGAITEAVLAKGS
;
A
#
# COMPACT_ATOMS: atom_id res chain seq x y z
N GLU A 1 -2.42 23.31 -24.75
CA GLU A 1 -1.92 22.63 -23.54
C GLU A 1 -3.13 22.17 -22.74
N LEU A 2 -3.17 20.93 -22.28
CA LEU A 2 -4.22 20.48 -21.36
C LEU A 2 -3.93 21.12 -20.00
N GLU A 3 -4.88 21.86 -19.46
CA GLU A 3 -4.75 22.41 -18.11
C GLU A 3 -4.55 21.27 -17.10
N PRO A 4 -3.59 21.40 -16.17
CA PRO A 4 -3.39 20.40 -15.14
C PRO A 4 -4.68 20.20 -14.34
N ILE A 5 -5.08 18.94 -14.16
CA ILE A 5 -6.23 18.58 -13.34
C ILE A 5 -5.97 19.09 -11.92
N ARG A 6 -6.69 20.15 -11.51
CA ARG A 6 -6.74 20.52 -10.09
C ARG A 6 -7.54 19.44 -9.37
N PRO A 7 -6.93 18.69 -8.45
CA PRO A 7 -7.61 17.61 -7.74
C PRO A 7 -8.67 18.20 -6.81
N ARG A 8 -9.82 17.53 -6.76
CA ARG A 8 -10.82 17.78 -5.74
C ARG A 8 -10.30 17.35 -4.37
N THR A 9 -10.58 18.15 -3.35
CA THR A 9 -10.09 17.90 -2.00
C THR A 9 -11.21 17.40 -1.09
N CYS A 10 -10.92 16.34 -0.33
CA CYS A 10 -11.80 15.76 0.67
C CYS A 10 -12.08 16.73 1.82
N ARG A 11 -13.34 16.81 2.27
CA ARG A 11 -13.75 17.64 3.42
C ARG A 11 -13.93 16.84 4.71
N ASN A 12 -13.71 15.53 4.68
CA ASN A 12 -13.85 14.67 5.85
C ASN A 12 -12.73 14.92 6.86
N ARG A 13 -13.04 14.60 8.12
CA ARG A 13 -12.13 14.70 9.27
C ARG A 13 -11.98 13.32 9.91
N CYS A 14 -11.62 12.35 9.06
CA CYS A 14 -11.62 10.95 9.47
C CYS A 14 -10.72 10.74 10.69
N ILE A 15 -11.19 9.94 11.64
CA ILE A 15 -10.43 9.64 12.87
C ILE A 15 -9.07 8.97 12.57
N PHE A 16 -8.96 8.35 11.39
CA PHE A 16 -7.78 7.65 10.88
C PHE A 16 -7.10 8.37 9.69
N CYS A 17 -7.49 9.60 9.35
CA CYS A 17 -6.96 10.29 8.15
C CYS A 17 -5.42 10.40 8.21
N PHE A 18 -4.70 9.70 7.32
CA PHE A 18 -3.24 9.67 7.31
C PHE A 18 -2.62 11.07 7.10
N VAL A 19 -3.24 11.88 6.24
CA VAL A 19 -2.80 13.26 5.94
C VAL A 19 -2.83 14.17 7.17
N ASP A 20 -3.83 14.03 8.05
CA ASP A 20 -3.93 14.84 9.28
C ASP A 20 -2.85 14.50 10.31
N GLN A 21 -2.16 13.37 10.15
CA GLN A 21 -1.10 12.88 11.02
C GLN A 21 0.29 13.10 10.42
N LEU A 22 0.42 13.87 9.33
CA LEU A 22 1.73 14.15 8.76
C LEU A 22 2.43 15.26 9.55
N PRO A 23 3.73 15.12 9.87
CA PRO A 23 4.52 16.23 10.40
C PRO A 23 4.58 17.36 9.38
N ARG A 24 4.93 18.57 9.83
CA ARG A 24 5.18 19.71 8.93
C ARG A 24 6.51 19.56 8.20
N GLY A 25 6.62 20.18 7.03
CA GLY A 25 7.87 20.27 6.28
C GLY A 25 8.11 19.15 5.26
N LEU A 26 7.09 18.33 4.98
CA LEU A 26 7.12 17.37 3.87
C LEU A 26 6.72 18.04 2.55
N ARG A 27 6.87 17.31 1.45
CA ARG A 27 6.44 17.78 0.13
C ARG A 27 4.94 18.15 0.12
N ARG A 28 4.60 19.24 -0.58
CA ARG A 28 3.25 19.83 -0.55
C ARG A 28 2.14 18.87 -1.00
N SER A 29 2.43 18.00 -1.96
CA SER A 29 1.47 17.05 -2.52
C SER A 29 0.95 16.05 -1.48
N LEU A 30 1.72 15.73 -0.43
CA LEU A 30 1.29 14.82 0.64
C LEU A 30 0.19 15.38 1.54
N TYR A 31 0.06 16.71 1.60
CA TYR A 31 -0.97 17.36 2.43
C TYR A 31 -2.31 17.51 1.71
N VAL A 32 -2.40 17.04 0.46
CA VAL A 32 -3.65 17.06 -0.31
C VAL A 32 -4.45 15.82 0.02
N LYS A 33 -5.63 16.01 0.63
CA LYS A 33 -6.61 14.93 0.77
C LYS A 33 -7.38 14.79 -0.54
N ASP A 34 -7.02 13.83 -1.38
CA ASP A 34 -7.69 13.60 -2.65
C ASP A 34 -9.12 13.07 -2.45
N GLU A 35 -10.04 13.50 -3.32
CA GLU A 35 -11.44 13.04 -3.41
C GLU A 35 -11.90 13.10 -4.88
N ASP A 36 -10.95 13.09 -5.84
CA ASP A 36 -11.23 13.23 -7.25
C ASP A 36 -11.50 11.89 -7.94
N TYR A 37 -12.74 11.67 -8.37
CA TYR A 37 -13.13 10.46 -9.08
C TYR A 37 -12.37 10.22 -10.39
N ARG A 38 -11.78 11.26 -11.00
CA ARG A 38 -10.94 11.10 -12.19
C ARG A 38 -9.62 10.43 -11.83
N LEU A 39 -9.03 10.83 -10.70
CA LEU A 39 -7.80 10.22 -10.19
C LEU A 39 -8.07 8.81 -9.65
N SER A 40 -9.26 8.58 -9.10
CA SER A 40 -9.73 7.23 -8.76
C SER A 40 -9.72 6.30 -9.97
N PHE A 41 -10.30 6.73 -11.09
CA PHE A 41 -10.29 5.97 -12.34
C PHE A 41 -8.89 5.82 -12.95
N LEU A 42 -8.09 6.89 -12.99
CA LEU A 42 -6.79 6.89 -13.68
C LEU A 42 -5.67 6.19 -12.91
N TYR A 43 -5.66 6.33 -11.58
CA TYR A 43 -4.53 5.94 -10.73
C TYR A 43 -4.92 5.03 -9.57
N GLY A 44 -6.20 4.71 -9.41
CA GLY A 44 -6.65 3.86 -8.32
C GLY A 44 -6.80 4.58 -6.98
N ASN A 45 -6.81 5.91 -6.97
CA ASN A 45 -6.98 6.66 -5.73
C ASN A 45 -8.34 6.40 -5.09
N TYR A 46 -8.35 6.14 -3.80
CA TYR A 46 -9.57 5.86 -3.07
C TYR A 46 -10.34 7.14 -2.73
N ILE A 47 -11.64 7.15 -3.08
CA ILE A 47 -12.56 8.24 -2.77
C ILE A 47 -13.64 7.78 -1.79
N THR A 48 -14.13 8.68 -0.96
CA THR A 48 -15.19 8.40 0.03
C THR A 48 -16.60 8.58 -0.54
N LEU A 49 -16.74 9.17 -1.73
CA LEU A 49 -18.01 9.55 -2.38
C LEU A 49 -18.81 10.62 -1.63
N THR A 50 -18.34 11.12 -0.48
CA THR A 50 -19.12 12.01 0.39
C THR A 50 -19.40 13.39 -0.20
N ASP A 51 -18.58 13.83 -1.16
CA ASP A 51 -18.64 15.16 -1.77
C ASP A 51 -18.97 15.12 -3.28
N LEU A 52 -19.51 14.00 -3.80
CA LEU A 52 -19.98 13.92 -5.19
C LEU A 52 -21.36 14.57 -5.35
N SER A 53 -21.49 15.48 -6.32
CA SER A 53 -22.76 16.06 -6.74
C SER A 53 -23.48 15.16 -7.75
N ASP A 54 -24.75 15.45 -8.03
CA ASP A 54 -25.48 14.76 -9.10
C ASP A 54 -24.83 14.95 -10.48
N GLU A 55 -24.29 16.14 -10.77
CA GLU A 55 -23.54 16.42 -12.00
C GLU A 55 -22.27 15.55 -12.09
N ASP A 56 -21.62 15.29 -10.97
CA ASP A 56 -20.46 14.39 -10.94
C ASP A 56 -20.84 12.95 -11.29
N PHE A 57 -21.95 12.46 -10.73
CA PHE A 57 -22.48 11.14 -11.10
C PHE A 57 -22.85 11.07 -12.58
N GLU A 58 -23.57 12.05 -13.11
CA GLU A 58 -23.91 12.10 -14.53
C GLU A 58 -22.66 12.07 -15.42
N ARG A 59 -21.62 12.81 -15.02
CA ARG A 59 -20.35 12.80 -15.75
C ARG A 59 -19.64 11.45 -15.65
N ILE A 60 -19.60 10.83 -14.47
CA ILE A 60 -19.04 9.47 -14.28
C ILE A 60 -19.73 8.49 -15.23
N PHE A 61 -21.05 8.53 -15.35
CA PHE A 61 -21.82 7.64 -16.22
C PHE A 61 -21.64 7.95 -17.71
N ALA A 62 -21.74 9.22 -18.10
CA ALA A 62 -21.59 9.65 -19.48
C ALA A 62 -20.21 9.28 -20.04
N GLN A 63 -19.17 9.36 -19.20
CA GLN A 63 -17.78 9.04 -19.57
C GLN A 63 -17.38 7.59 -19.24
N ARG A 64 -18.27 6.82 -18.59
CA ARG A 64 -18.02 5.44 -18.14
C ARG A 64 -16.71 5.28 -17.34
N LEU A 65 -16.49 6.18 -16.38
CA LEU A 65 -15.28 6.18 -15.55
C LEU A 65 -15.28 4.96 -14.61
N SER A 66 -14.67 3.86 -15.06
CA SER A 66 -14.71 2.56 -14.41
C SER A 66 -13.39 1.81 -14.61
N PRO A 67 -12.83 1.16 -13.57
CA PRO A 67 -13.38 1.06 -12.21
C PRO A 67 -13.18 2.34 -11.39
N LEU A 68 -13.93 2.46 -10.29
CA LEU A 68 -13.68 3.43 -9.22
C LEU A 68 -13.26 2.72 -7.94
N TYR A 69 -12.36 3.33 -7.20
CA TYR A 69 -11.81 2.83 -5.95
C TYR A 69 -12.43 3.60 -4.79
N VAL A 70 -13.17 2.90 -3.92
CA VAL A 70 -14.07 3.53 -2.94
C VAL A 70 -13.71 3.12 -1.51
N SER A 71 -13.36 4.11 -0.69
CA SER A 71 -13.16 3.99 0.75
C SER A 71 -14.52 3.88 1.47
N VAL A 72 -14.98 2.65 1.69
CA VAL A 72 -16.27 2.36 2.32
C VAL A 72 -16.15 2.41 3.84
N HIS A 73 -15.17 1.69 4.39
CA HIS A 73 -14.87 1.52 5.82
C HIS A 73 -15.96 0.88 6.69
N SER A 74 -17.23 1.23 6.50
CA SER A 74 -18.38 0.55 7.09
C SER A 74 -19.64 0.84 6.27
N THR A 75 -20.56 -0.12 6.17
CA THR A 75 -21.91 0.14 5.63
C THR A 75 -22.92 0.57 6.69
N ASP A 76 -22.55 0.53 7.97
CA ASP A 76 -23.35 1.09 9.06
C ASP A 76 -23.25 2.63 9.02
N PRO A 77 -24.37 3.36 8.86
CA PRO A 77 -24.34 4.82 8.74
C PRO A 77 -23.75 5.55 9.96
N GLU A 78 -23.98 5.03 11.17
CA GLU A 78 -23.50 5.66 12.40
C GLU A 78 -22.00 5.45 12.55
N VAL A 79 -21.53 4.21 12.36
CA VAL A 79 -20.10 3.87 12.39
C VAL A 79 -19.36 4.64 11.30
N ARG A 80 -19.88 4.69 10.07
CA ARG A 80 -19.25 5.40 8.96
C ARG A 80 -19.18 6.91 9.20
N SER A 81 -20.27 7.52 9.68
CA SER A 81 -20.32 8.95 10.05
C SER A 81 -19.30 9.29 11.13
N PHE A 82 -19.18 8.44 12.14
CA PHE A 82 -18.17 8.55 13.19
C PHE A 82 -16.75 8.45 12.63
N MET A 83 -16.48 7.41 11.85
CA MET A 83 -15.18 7.15 11.22
C MET A 83 -14.72 8.30 10.32
N LEU A 84 -15.61 8.88 9.52
CA LEU A 84 -15.31 10.02 8.63
C LEU A 84 -15.33 11.39 9.34
N GLY A 85 -15.72 11.42 10.63
CA GLY A 85 -15.77 12.64 11.43
C GLY A 85 -16.75 13.68 10.89
N ARG A 86 -17.83 13.24 10.21
CA ARG A 86 -18.79 14.12 9.54
C ARG A 86 -20.20 13.58 9.63
N LYS A 87 -21.12 14.42 10.13
CA LYS A 87 -22.56 14.13 10.20
C LYS A 87 -23.25 14.46 8.88
N GLY A 88 -24.37 13.79 8.61
CA GLY A 88 -25.21 14.05 7.44
C GLY A 88 -24.53 13.69 6.11
N ILE A 89 -23.60 12.74 6.13
CA ILE A 89 -23.01 12.19 4.91
C ILE A 89 -24.02 11.29 4.18
N PRO A 90 -23.94 11.18 2.84
CA PRO A 90 -24.77 10.24 2.09
C PRO A 90 -24.59 8.79 2.53
N ASP A 91 -25.65 7.99 2.42
CA ASP A 91 -25.58 6.54 2.64
C ASP A 91 -24.72 5.89 1.54
N ILE A 92 -23.63 5.26 1.97
CA ILE A 92 -22.67 4.63 1.07
C ILE A 92 -23.31 3.52 0.23
N ARG A 93 -24.29 2.80 0.78
CA ARG A 93 -24.97 1.72 0.04
C ARG A 93 -25.77 2.27 -1.12
N GLY A 94 -26.47 3.38 -0.90
CA GLY A 94 -27.20 4.08 -1.96
C GLY A 94 -26.25 4.60 -3.06
N GLN A 95 -25.11 5.16 -2.68
CA GLN A 95 -24.12 5.66 -3.64
C GLN A 95 -23.47 4.53 -4.46
N LEU A 96 -23.06 3.44 -3.81
CA LEU A 96 -22.51 2.26 -4.49
C LEU A 96 -23.53 1.64 -5.43
N LYS A 97 -24.78 1.48 -4.98
CA LYS A 97 -25.88 1.00 -5.83
C LYS A 97 -26.05 1.88 -7.07
N ARG A 98 -26.06 3.21 -6.90
CA ARG A 98 -26.15 4.17 -8.02
C ARG A 98 -24.99 3.99 -9.01
N LEU A 99 -23.75 3.80 -8.52
CA LEU A 99 -22.59 3.52 -9.39
C LEU A 99 -22.76 2.21 -10.17
N VAL A 100 -23.13 1.14 -9.48
CA VAL A 100 -23.29 -0.20 -10.08
C VAL A 100 -24.42 -0.23 -11.11
N GLU A 101 -25.58 0.36 -10.80
CA GLU A 101 -26.71 0.48 -11.74
C GLU A 101 -26.35 1.35 -12.95
N GLY A 102 -25.46 2.33 -12.78
CA GLY A 102 -24.85 3.11 -13.86
C GLY A 102 -23.77 2.37 -14.66
N GLY A 103 -23.52 1.10 -14.37
CA GLY A 103 -22.54 0.27 -15.09
C GLY A 103 -21.08 0.48 -14.68
N ILE A 104 -20.83 1.12 -13.53
CA ILE A 104 -19.49 1.38 -13.01
C ILE A 104 -19.06 0.25 -12.09
N ARG A 105 -17.89 -0.35 -12.35
CA ARG A 105 -17.28 -1.32 -11.44
C ARG A 105 -16.61 -0.62 -10.27
N VAL A 106 -16.69 -1.21 -9.09
CA VAL A 106 -16.13 -0.65 -7.86
C VAL A 106 -15.16 -1.62 -7.19
N HIS A 107 -13.98 -1.13 -6.84
CA HIS A 107 -13.08 -1.76 -5.88
C HIS A 107 -13.23 -1.05 -4.54
N ALA A 108 -13.69 -1.75 -3.52
CA ALA A 108 -13.96 -1.18 -2.20
C ALA A 108 -12.78 -1.38 -1.24
N GLN A 109 -12.61 -0.48 -0.29
CA GLN A 109 -11.64 -0.60 0.80
C GLN A 109 -12.29 -0.41 2.16
N VAL A 110 -11.82 -1.21 3.11
CA VAL A 110 -12.06 -1.08 4.54
C VAL A 110 -10.72 -0.83 5.24
N VAL A 111 -10.58 0.35 5.85
CA VAL A 111 -9.49 0.63 6.80
C VAL A 111 -10.01 0.19 8.16
N LEU A 112 -9.46 -0.90 8.68
CA LEU A 112 -9.91 -1.53 9.91
C LEU A 112 -9.30 -0.81 11.12
N CYS A 113 -10.17 -0.20 11.92
CA CYS A 113 -9.88 0.46 13.17
C CYS A 113 -10.38 -0.41 14.32
N PRO A 114 -9.48 -0.98 15.16
CA PRO A 114 -9.87 -1.88 16.23
C PRO A 114 -10.90 -1.30 17.21
N GLY A 115 -11.93 -2.07 17.51
CA GLY A 115 -13.05 -1.70 18.38
C GLY A 115 -14.03 -0.69 17.79
N ILE A 116 -13.95 -0.40 16.48
CA ILE A 116 -14.82 0.58 15.80
C ILE A 116 -15.57 -0.07 14.64
N ASN A 117 -14.87 -0.66 13.67
CA ASN A 117 -15.46 -1.29 12.48
C ASN A 117 -14.96 -2.72 12.23
N ASP A 118 -14.45 -3.38 13.27
CA ASP A 118 -14.02 -4.78 13.27
C ASP A 118 -15.17 -5.73 13.70
N GLY A 119 -14.91 -7.04 13.67
CA GLY A 119 -15.85 -8.06 14.11
C GLY A 119 -17.19 -7.98 13.36
N GLY A 120 -18.31 -7.90 14.10
CA GLY A 120 -19.65 -7.89 13.51
C GLY A 120 -19.91 -6.72 12.56
N HIS A 121 -19.24 -5.57 12.74
CA HIS A 121 -19.33 -4.46 11.78
C HIS A 121 -18.64 -4.78 10.46
N LEU A 122 -17.51 -5.49 10.50
CA LEU A 122 -16.85 -5.99 9.30
C LEU A 122 -17.73 -7.03 8.58
N ASP A 123 -18.35 -7.96 9.33
CA ASP A 123 -19.28 -8.95 8.77
C ASP A 123 -20.42 -8.30 7.99
N GLY A 124 -21.10 -7.33 8.61
CA GLY A 124 -22.17 -6.59 7.96
C GLY A 124 -21.71 -5.83 6.71
N THR A 125 -20.52 -5.23 6.78
CA THR A 125 -19.91 -4.50 5.65
C THR A 125 -19.60 -5.42 4.48
N LEU A 126 -18.93 -6.56 4.72
CA LEU A 126 -18.61 -7.54 3.69
C LEU A 126 -19.88 -8.13 3.05
N GLN A 127 -20.88 -8.45 3.88
CA GLN A 127 -22.16 -8.97 3.38
C GLN A 127 -22.92 -7.96 2.52
N ASP A 128 -23.00 -6.70 2.95
CA ASP A 128 -23.71 -5.66 2.20
C ASP A 128 -23.02 -5.35 0.85
N LEU A 129 -21.68 -5.34 0.83
CA LEU A 129 -20.91 -5.15 -0.40
C LEU A 129 -21.07 -6.34 -1.36
N ALA A 130 -21.05 -7.57 -0.83
CA ALA A 130 -21.23 -8.79 -1.62
C ALA A 130 -22.58 -8.86 -2.35
N ARG A 131 -23.65 -8.27 -1.77
CA ARG A 131 -24.97 -8.17 -2.43
C ARG A 131 -24.95 -7.34 -3.72
N MET A 132 -23.92 -6.52 -3.92
CA MET A 132 -23.74 -5.69 -5.11
C MET A 132 -22.75 -6.29 -6.11
N HIS A 133 -22.26 -7.51 -5.88
CA HIS A 133 -21.47 -8.25 -6.85
C HIS A 133 -22.31 -8.61 -8.10
N PRO A 134 -21.78 -8.52 -9.34
CA PRO A 134 -20.39 -8.25 -9.70
C PRO A 134 -20.04 -6.75 -9.90
N GLY A 135 -20.96 -5.84 -9.57
CA GLY A 135 -20.74 -4.40 -9.68
C GLY A 135 -19.68 -3.89 -8.70
N VAL A 136 -19.79 -4.27 -7.44
CA VAL A 136 -18.64 -4.27 -6.53
C VAL A 136 -17.83 -5.51 -6.88
N ALA A 137 -16.58 -5.30 -7.31
CA ALA A 137 -15.73 -6.34 -7.86
C ALA A 137 -14.82 -6.98 -6.82
N SER A 138 -14.29 -6.19 -5.87
CA SER A 138 -13.50 -6.71 -4.75
C SER A 138 -13.49 -5.75 -3.57
N VAL A 139 -13.08 -6.26 -2.41
CA VAL A 139 -12.90 -5.52 -1.16
C VAL A 139 -11.49 -5.74 -0.63
N ALA A 140 -10.73 -4.68 -0.43
CA ALA A 140 -9.49 -4.70 0.33
C ALA A 140 -9.80 -4.41 1.80
N VAL A 141 -9.19 -5.18 2.72
CA VAL A 141 -9.22 -4.89 4.16
C VAL A 141 -7.79 -4.64 4.60
N VAL A 142 -7.53 -3.42 5.07
CA VAL A 142 -6.21 -2.95 5.47
C VAL A 142 -6.23 -2.47 6.92
N PRO A 143 -5.18 -2.69 7.72
CA PRO A 143 -5.15 -2.19 9.09
C PRO A 143 -4.98 -0.66 9.08
N VAL A 144 -5.43 0.01 10.14
CA VAL A 144 -5.24 1.45 10.27
C VAL A 144 -3.75 1.84 10.38
N GLY A 145 -3.29 2.68 9.46
CA GLY A 145 -1.96 3.29 9.50
C GLY A 145 -1.91 4.49 10.45
N LEU A 146 -1.02 4.44 11.44
CA LEU A 146 -0.85 5.48 12.45
C LEU A 146 0.59 5.99 12.48
N THR A 147 0.77 7.31 12.41
CA THR A 147 2.06 7.97 12.67
C THR A 147 2.19 8.32 14.15
N GLU A 148 3.38 8.72 14.59
CA GLU A 148 3.62 9.29 15.92
C GLU A 148 3.10 10.74 16.04
N HIS A 149 2.76 11.41 14.93
CA HIS A 149 2.30 12.81 14.91
C HIS A 149 0.78 12.94 15.01
N ARG A 150 0.19 12.30 16.02
CA ARG A 150 -1.27 12.27 16.23
C ARG A 150 -1.76 13.10 17.43
N GLN A 151 -0.93 13.97 17.98
CA GLN A 151 -1.32 14.78 19.14
C GLN A 151 -2.56 15.65 18.82
N GLY A 152 -3.62 15.50 19.62
CA GLY A 152 -4.88 16.21 19.42
C GLY A 152 -5.86 15.57 18.42
N LEU A 153 -5.50 14.45 17.81
CA LEU A 153 -6.41 13.64 17.00
C LEU A 153 -7.17 12.63 17.87
N TYR A 154 -8.21 12.00 17.29
CA TYR A 154 -8.96 10.95 17.97
C TYR A 154 -8.01 9.81 18.40
N PRO A 155 -8.10 9.31 19.65
CA PRO A 155 -7.22 8.26 20.15
C PRO A 155 -7.51 6.94 19.43
N LEU A 156 -6.60 6.55 18.54
CA LEU A 156 -6.60 5.24 17.88
C LEU A 156 -5.41 4.43 18.36
N ARG A 157 -5.59 3.12 18.38
CA ARG A 157 -4.51 2.15 18.59
C ARG A 157 -4.28 1.35 17.31
N PRO A 158 -3.04 0.92 17.03
CA PRO A 158 -2.77 0.05 15.90
C PRO A 158 -3.43 -1.32 16.10
N VAL A 159 -3.57 -2.07 15.01
CA VAL A 159 -3.96 -3.48 15.05
C VAL A 159 -2.82 -4.30 15.67
N GLY A 160 -3.13 -5.08 16.72
CA GLY A 160 -2.17 -6.01 17.33
C GLY A 160 -2.10 -7.37 16.62
N PRO A 161 -1.08 -8.22 16.93
CA PRO A 161 -0.93 -9.54 16.33
C PRO A 161 -2.16 -10.45 16.47
N GLU A 162 -2.76 -10.51 17.67
CA GLU A 162 -3.96 -11.32 17.90
C GLU A 162 -5.18 -10.81 17.12
N GLU A 163 -5.30 -9.49 16.94
CA GLU A 163 -6.38 -8.89 16.17
C GLU A 163 -6.18 -9.13 14.68
N ALA A 164 -4.94 -9.07 14.22
CA ALA A 164 -4.60 -9.42 12.86
C ALA A 164 -4.95 -10.88 12.56
N GLU A 165 -4.60 -11.80 13.46
CA GLU A 165 -4.95 -13.21 13.34
C GLU A 165 -6.48 -13.43 13.26
N ARG A 166 -7.24 -12.85 14.19
CA ARG A 166 -8.71 -12.95 14.17
C ARG A 166 -9.33 -12.36 12.90
N THR A 167 -8.79 -11.25 12.41
CA THR A 167 -9.26 -10.61 11.18
C THR A 167 -8.98 -11.50 9.96
N LEU A 168 -7.80 -12.13 9.89
CA LEU A 168 -7.46 -13.08 8.83
C LEU A 168 -8.39 -14.30 8.82
N GLU A 169 -8.69 -14.85 10.00
CA GLU A 169 -9.63 -15.97 10.14
C GLU A 169 -11.04 -15.58 9.71
N GLN A 170 -11.52 -14.42 10.16
CA GLN A 170 -12.81 -13.88 9.75
C GLN A 170 -12.90 -13.69 8.23
N ILE A 171 -11.86 -13.12 7.60
CA ILE A 171 -11.82 -12.94 6.14
C ILE A 171 -11.78 -14.29 5.43
N ALA A 172 -11.01 -15.27 5.92
CA ALA A 172 -10.94 -16.61 5.32
C ALA A 172 -12.30 -17.33 5.34
N ASP A 173 -13.06 -17.20 6.43
CA ASP A 173 -14.41 -17.75 6.54
C ASP A 173 -15.36 -17.13 5.51
N TRP A 174 -15.30 -15.80 5.33
CA TRP A 174 -16.06 -15.09 4.30
C TRP A 174 -15.64 -15.48 2.89
N GLN A 175 -14.33 -15.57 2.62
CA GLN A 175 -13.81 -16.03 1.34
C GLN A 175 -14.36 -17.41 0.97
N GLY A 176 -14.44 -18.34 1.94
CA GLY A 176 -15.04 -19.65 1.72
C GLY A 176 -16.52 -19.59 1.33
N ARG A 177 -17.28 -18.65 1.89
CA ARG A 177 -18.70 -18.40 1.51
C ARG A 177 -18.80 -17.77 0.12
N PHE A 178 -18.03 -16.71 -0.13
CA PHE A 178 -18.02 -16.00 -1.40
C PHE A 178 -17.57 -16.87 -2.57
N LEU A 179 -16.62 -17.78 -2.37
CA LEU A 179 -16.24 -18.74 -3.41
C LEU A 179 -17.41 -19.63 -3.85
N ARG A 180 -18.27 -20.05 -2.91
CA ARG A 180 -19.46 -20.87 -3.23
C ARG A 180 -20.59 -20.06 -3.87
N GLU A 181 -20.78 -18.82 -3.42
CA GLU A 181 -21.92 -17.98 -3.81
C GLU A 181 -21.65 -17.10 -5.03
N LEU A 182 -20.43 -16.57 -5.12
CA LEU A 182 -20.01 -15.57 -6.12
C LEU A 182 -18.96 -16.10 -7.10
N GLY A 183 -18.30 -17.22 -6.78
CA GLY A 183 -17.20 -17.78 -7.58
C GLY A 183 -15.87 -17.03 -7.44
N THR A 184 -15.75 -16.17 -6.42
CA THR A 184 -14.57 -15.35 -6.10
C THR A 184 -14.41 -15.26 -4.58
N ARG A 185 -13.19 -15.09 -4.10
CA ARG A 185 -12.90 -14.76 -2.71
C ARG A 185 -13.41 -13.40 -2.29
N PHE A 186 -13.59 -12.48 -3.23
CA PHE A 186 -14.20 -11.15 -3.10
C PHE A 186 -13.53 -10.17 -2.11
N ALA A 187 -13.23 -10.59 -0.88
CA ALA A 187 -12.57 -9.83 0.16
C ALA A 187 -11.14 -10.33 0.38
N PHE A 188 -10.17 -9.41 0.44
CA PHE A 188 -8.75 -9.72 0.55
C PHE A 188 -8.09 -8.85 1.63
N ALA A 189 -7.37 -9.48 2.55
CA ALA A 189 -6.58 -8.78 3.54
C ALA A 189 -5.26 -8.27 2.92
N SER A 190 -4.80 -7.08 3.31
CA SER A 190 -3.46 -6.60 2.96
C SER A 190 -2.37 -7.49 3.56
N ASP A 191 -1.20 -7.48 2.93
CA ASP A 191 0.00 -8.20 3.37
C ASP A 191 0.40 -7.85 4.82
N GLU A 192 0.10 -6.64 5.27
CA GLU A 192 0.39 -6.18 6.64
C GLU A 192 -0.30 -7.04 7.71
N PHE A 193 -1.52 -7.54 7.47
CA PHE A 193 -2.19 -8.44 8.40
C PHE A 193 -1.43 -9.75 8.58
N TYR A 194 -0.91 -10.32 7.49
CA TYR A 194 -0.11 -11.55 7.53
C TYR A 194 1.21 -11.34 8.27
N ILE A 195 1.87 -10.19 8.04
CA ILE A 195 3.10 -9.81 8.73
C ILE A 195 2.84 -9.63 10.23
N LEU A 196 1.80 -8.88 10.61
CA LEU A 196 1.43 -8.65 12.01
C LEU A 196 1.08 -9.95 12.75
N ALA A 197 0.36 -10.86 12.08
CA ALA A 197 0.00 -12.16 12.62
C ALA A 197 1.14 -13.20 12.56
N GLY A 198 2.29 -12.88 11.94
CA GLY A 198 3.37 -13.83 11.73
C GLY A 198 2.99 -15.04 10.86
N LYS A 199 1.99 -14.89 9.98
CA LYS A 199 1.49 -15.95 9.07
C LYS A 199 2.16 -15.84 7.70
N GLU A 200 2.22 -16.97 6.99
CA GLU A 200 2.65 -16.97 5.58
C GLU A 200 1.62 -16.28 4.69
N PHE A 201 2.10 -15.65 3.61
CA PHE A 201 1.21 -15.07 2.61
C PHE A 201 0.46 -16.18 1.85
N PRO A 202 -0.82 -15.98 1.48
CA PRO A 202 -1.59 -16.88 0.61
C PRO A 202 -0.87 -17.22 -0.69
N ALA A 203 -1.29 -18.29 -1.37
CA ALA A 203 -0.75 -18.66 -2.67
C ALA A 203 -1.09 -17.60 -3.74
N GLU A 204 -0.39 -17.57 -4.88
CA GLU A 204 -0.63 -16.58 -5.93
C GLU A 204 -2.07 -16.64 -6.48
N GLU A 205 -2.60 -17.86 -6.61
CA GLU A 205 -3.94 -18.12 -7.13
C GLU A 205 -5.03 -17.57 -6.21
N ASP A 206 -4.75 -17.46 -4.91
CA ASP A 206 -5.70 -16.97 -3.92
C ASP A 206 -5.95 -15.46 -4.03
N TYR A 207 -5.12 -14.73 -4.78
CA TYR A 207 -5.30 -13.29 -5.02
C TYR A 207 -6.12 -12.98 -6.27
N GLU A 208 -6.50 -13.98 -7.06
CA GLU A 208 -7.43 -13.85 -8.19
C GLU A 208 -7.07 -12.73 -9.18
N GLY A 209 -5.78 -12.62 -9.51
CA GLY A 209 -5.26 -11.60 -10.42
C GLY A 209 -4.88 -10.28 -9.76
N PHE A 210 -4.82 -10.23 -8.42
CA PHE A 210 -4.37 -9.08 -7.62
C PHE A 210 -5.17 -7.78 -7.88
N PRO A 211 -6.51 -7.79 -7.74
CA PRO A 211 -7.35 -6.62 -8.05
C PRO A 211 -7.08 -5.42 -7.11
N GLN A 212 -6.41 -5.65 -5.98
CA GLN A 212 -6.15 -4.66 -4.92
C GLN A 212 -4.66 -4.46 -4.63
N LEU A 213 -3.79 -4.70 -5.61
CA LEU A 213 -2.33 -4.64 -5.43
C LEU A 213 -1.85 -3.30 -4.88
N GLU A 214 -2.40 -2.19 -5.40
CA GLU A 214 -2.06 -0.83 -4.97
C GLU A 214 -2.49 -0.51 -3.54
N ASP A 215 -3.40 -1.31 -2.96
CA ASP A 215 -3.84 -1.20 -1.56
C ASP A 215 -3.08 -2.16 -0.62
N GLY A 216 -1.90 -2.62 -1.04
CA GLY A 216 -1.05 -3.50 -0.23
C GLY A 216 -1.53 -4.95 -0.17
N VAL A 217 -2.42 -5.39 -1.06
CA VAL A 217 -2.92 -6.76 -1.13
C VAL A 217 -2.10 -7.58 -2.13
N GLY A 218 -1.23 -8.46 -1.62
CA GLY A 218 -0.46 -9.41 -2.42
C GLY A 218 0.80 -8.86 -3.08
N MET A 219 1.27 -7.67 -2.69
CA MET A 219 2.53 -7.09 -3.15
C MET A 219 3.72 -8.00 -2.81
N ALA A 220 3.79 -8.49 -1.58
CA ALA A 220 4.80 -9.41 -1.10
C ALA A 220 4.75 -10.74 -1.86
N ARG A 221 3.55 -11.32 -2.03
CA ARG A 221 3.39 -12.56 -2.82
C ARG A 221 3.86 -12.35 -4.26
N LYS A 222 3.40 -11.31 -4.95
CA LYS A 222 3.79 -11.02 -6.33
C LYS A 222 5.29 -10.81 -6.47
N PHE A 223 5.93 -10.15 -5.51
CA PHE A 223 7.38 -9.98 -5.47
C PHE A 223 8.11 -11.33 -5.31
N LEU A 224 7.63 -12.19 -4.41
CA LEU A 224 8.19 -13.53 -4.18
C LEU A 224 8.05 -14.45 -5.40
N GLU A 225 6.90 -14.44 -6.08
CA GLU A 225 6.68 -15.22 -7.30
C GLU A 225 7.56 -14.74 -8.45
N THR A 226 7.64 -13.41 -8.63
CA THR A 226 8.53 -12.79 -9.63
C THR A 226 9.97 -13.22 -9.40
N PHE A 227 10.45 -13.10 -8.15
CA PHE A 227 11.77 -13.59 -7.77
C PHE A 227 11.92 -15.10 -8.02
N GLY A 228 10.95 -15.91 -7.63
CA GLY A 228 10.96 -17.36 -7.82
C GLY A 228 11.19 -17.76 -9.27
N ARG A 229 10.42 -17.16 -10.19
CA ARG A 229 10.49 -17.40 -11.64
C ARG A 229 11.81 -16.96 -12.25
N ARG A 230 12.31 -15.77 -11.86
CA ARG A 230 13.48 -15.14 -12.49
C ARG A 230 14.81 -15.47 -11.84
N SER A 231 14.81 -16.01 -10.62
CA SER A 231 16.06 -16.23 -9.86
C SER A 231 17.06 -17.19 -10.52
N ARG A 232 16.66 -17.93 -11.56
CA ARG A 232 17.55 -18.77 -12.40
C ARG A 232 18.30 -17.98 -13.48
N GLU A 233 17.89 -16.75 -13.76
CA GLU A 233 18.53 -15.83 -14.72
C GLU A 233 19.79 -15.18 -14.13
N LEU A 234 19.95 -15.21 -12.80
CA LEU A 234 21.13 -14.67 -12.13
C LEU A 234 22.40 -15.44 -12.55
N PRO A 235 23.53 -14.75 -12.79
CA PRO A 235 24.78 -15.40 -13.12
C PRO A 235 25.29 -16.23 -11.93
N GLY A 236 26.02 -17.32 -12.19
CA GLY A 236 26.60 -18.13 -11.11
C GLY A 236 27.76 -17.45 -10.37
N ARG A 237 28.40 -16.44 -10.97
CA ARG A 237 29.52 -15.69 -10.39
C ARG A 237 29.56 -14.26 -10.97
N VAL A 238 29.95 -13.31 -10.14
CA VAL A 238 30.24 -11.92 -10.51
C VAL A 238 31.57 -11.48 -9.88
N PRO A 239 32.22 -10.39 -10.36
CA PRO A 239 33.28 -9.74 -9.62
C PRO A 239 32.81 -9.33 -8.21
N PRO A 240 33.70 -9.31 -7.19
CA PRO A 240 33.32 -8.94 -5.82
C PRO A 240 32.49 -7.67 -5.79
N LEU A 241 31.24 -7.76 -5.33
CA LEU A 241 30.27 -6.67 -5.30
C LEU A 241 29.39 -6.79 -4.07
N SER A 242 29.33 -5.73 -3.28
CA SER A 242 28.44 -5.60 -2.13
C SER A 242 27.34 -4.58 -2.42
N ILE A 243 26.08 -4.99 -2.30
CA ILE A 243 24.91 -4.15 -2.56
C ILE A 243 24.08 -4.03 -1.28
N ALA A 244 23.87 -2.80 -0.81
CA ALA A 244 22.90 -2.52 0.25
C ALA A 244 21.48 -2.48 -0.33
N LEU A 245 20.58 -3.32 0.20
CA LEU A 245 19.16 -3.39 -0.19
C LEU A 245 18.32 -2.68 0.86
N VAL A 246 17.89 -1.45 0.59
CA VAL A 246 17.06 -0.67 1.53
C VAL A 246 15.65 -1.28 1.58
N THR A 247 15.08 -1.40 2.77
CA THR A 247 13.70 -1.88 2.97
C THR A 247 13.11 -1.35 4.27
N GLY A 248 11.77 -1.35 4.37
CA GLY A 248 11.07 -1.06 5.62
C GLY A 248 11.08 -2.26 6.58
N THR A 249 10.75 -2.02 7.86
CA THR A 249 10.74 -3.05 8.90
C THR A 249 9.75 -4.20 8.61
N ALA A 250 8.61 -3.93 7.97
CA ALA A 250 7.62 -4.95 7.67
C ALA A 250 8.16 -6.06 6.75
N PHE A 251 8.92 -5.66 5.73
CA PHE A 251 9.44 -6.57 4.70
C PHE A 251 10.89 -7.03 4.97
N GLY A 252 11.53 -6.51 6.02
CA GLY A 252 12.91 -6.84 6.41
C GLY A 252 13.20 -8.34 6.48
N PRO A 253 12.42 -9.14 7.25
CA PRO A 253 12.65 -10.58 7.35
C PRO A 253 12.53 -11.32 6.02
N VAL A 254 11.64 -10.86 5.13
CA VAL A 254 11.47 -11.43 3.78
C VAL A 254 12.67 -11.09 2.91
N MET A 255 13.10 -9.82 2.90
CA MET A 255 14.26 -9.35 2.15
C MET A 255 15.54 -10.08 2.56
N GLU A 256 15.74 -10.35 3.85
CA GLU A 256 16.87 -11.12 4.35
C GLU A 256 16.89 -12.57 3.85
N LYS A 257 15.73 -13.24 3.80
CA LYS A 257 15.64 -14.59 3.24
C LYS A 257 16.00 -14.61 1.76
N LEU A 258 15.55 -13.59 1.01
CA LEU A 258 15.84 -13.46 -0.42
C LEU A 258 17.30 -13.15 -0.69
N ALA A 259 17.90 -12.21 0.07
CA ALA A 259 19.32 -11.88 -0.01
C ALA A 259 20.19 -13.13 0.16
N ARG A 260 19.98 -13.91 1.24
CA ARG A 260 20.71 -15.17 1.48
C ARG A 260 20.56 -16.18 0.35
N LYS A 261 19.36 -16.28 -0.25
CA LYS A 261 19.09 -17.20 -1.36
C LYS A 261 19.81 -16.79 -2.65
N VAL A 262 20.03 -15.49 -2.86
CA VAL A 262 20.84 -15.00 -3.98
C VAL A 262 22.32 -15.21 -3.70
N GLU A 263 22.81 -14.84 -2.52
CA GLU A 263 24.23 -15.02 -2.14
C GLU A 263 24.66 -16.49 -2.22
N SER A 264 23.78 -17.45 -1.87
CA SER A 264 24.08 -18.88 -2.01
C SER A 264 24.20 -19.38 -3.46
N ARG A 265 23.77 -18.56 -4.43
CA ARG A 265 23.73 -18.92 -5.86
C ARG A 265 24.75 -18.15 -6.70
N VAL A 266 25.10 -16.94 -6.27
CA VAL A 266 25.94 -16.01 -7.03
C VAL A 266 27.23 -15.78 -6.26
N GLU A 267 28.31 -16.43 -6.67
CA GLU A 267 29.61 -16.23 -6.05
C GLU A 267 30.13 -14.81 -6.32
N GLY A 268 30.72 -14.17 -5.31
CA GLY A 268 31.24 -12.81 -5.39
C GLY A 268 30.20 -11.71 -5.13
N LEU A 269 28.92 -12.05 -4.99
CA LEU A 269 27.87 -11.10 -4.64
C LEU A 269 27.56 -11.15 -3.14
N SER A 270 27.58 -10.00 -2.47
CA SER A 270 27.05 -9.83 -1.11
C SER A 270 25.88 -8.87 -1.14
N LEU A 271 24.72 -9.32 -0.66
CA LEU A 271 23.51 -8.53 -0.55
C LEU A 271 23.23 -8.24 0.91
N ARG A 272 23.17 -6.96 1.26
CA ARG A 272 23.03 -6.48 2.63
C ARG A 272 21.69 -5.79 2.80
N PRO A 273 20.65 -6.48 3.29
CA PRO A 273 19.41 -5.83 3.69
C PRO A 273 19.66 -4.74 4.74
N VAL A 274 19.31 -3.51 4.38
CA VAL A 274 19.32 -2.35 5.27
C VAL A 274 17.88 -2.08 5.65
N VAL A 275 17.44 -2.71 6.75
CA VAL A 275 16.14 -2.46 7.35
C VAL A 275 16.16 -1.08 8.01
N VAL A 276 15.32 -0.18 7.52
CA VAL A 276 15.22 1.21 7.97
C VAL A 276 14.01 1.35 8.89
N GLU A 277 14.26 1.90 10.09
CA GLU A 277 13.19 2.30 11.00
C GLU A 277 12.73 3.73 10.64
N ASN A 278 11.42 3.92 10.52
CA ASN A 278 10.85 5.23 10.19
C ASN A 278 10.84 6.12 11.44
N ARG A 279 11.79 7.07 11.53
CA ARG A 279 11.84 8.02 12.66
C ARG A 279 11.10 9.31 12.32
N LEU A 280 10.95 9.64 11.03
CA LEU A 280 10.20 10.81 10.61
C LEU A 280 8.70 10.68 10.92
N LEU A 281 8.07 9.55 10.58
CA LEU A 281 6.65 9.30 10.82
C LEU A 281 6.40 8.42 12.05
N GLY A 282 7.43 7.75 12.57
CA GLY A 282 7.34 6.90 13.75
C GLY A 282 7.38 5.41 13.46
N LYS A 283 7.74 4.62 14.47
CA LYS A 283 8.10 3.20 14.31
C LYS A 283 6.96 2.30 13.86
N SER A 284 5.72 2.74 14.06
CA SER A 284 4.51 2.07 13.58
C SER A 284 4.34 2.13 12.07
N VAL A 285 5.04 3.04 11.38
CA VAL A 285 5.04 3.10 9.91
C VAL A 285 6.19 2.24 9.37
N THR A 286 5.84 1.06 8.87
CA THR A 286 6.80 -0.03 8.61
C THR A 286 7.10 -0.30 7.13
N VAL A 287 6.39 0.39 6.22
CA VAL A 287 6.52 0.22 4.76
C VAL A 287 7.63 1.07 4.15
N SER A 288 8.24 0.58 3.07
CA SER A 288 9.35 1.27 2.39
C SER A 288 8.95 2.58 1.70
N GLY A 289 7.72 2.67 1.19
CA GLY A 289 7.27 3.84 0.43
C GLY A 289 7.07 5.11 1.26
N LEU A 290 7.14 4.98 2.59
CA LEU A 290 7.01 6.08 3.55
C LEU A 290 8.31 6.36 4.31
N LEU A 291 9.43 5.81 3.84
CA LEU A 291 10.75 6.13 4.38
C LEU A 291 11.24 7.49 3.85
N SER A 292 11.80 8.29 4.75
CA SER A 292 12.48 9.54 4.38
C SER A 292 13.90 9.29 3.91
N GLY A 293 14.44 10.17 3.07
CA GLY A 293 15.85 10.13 2.70
C GLY A 293 16.76 10.31 3.92
N GLY A 294 16.36 11.13 4.89
CA GLY A 294 17.07 11.26 6.17
C GLY A 294 17.14 9.97 7.00
N ASP A 295 16.05 9.20 7.06
CA ASP A 295 16.05 7.89 7.76
C ASP A 295 16.91 6.87 7.01
N ILE A 296 16.83 6.85 5.67
CA ILE A 296 17.64 5.98 4.82
C ILE A 296 19.13 6.29 4.96
N LEU A 297 19.51 7.57 4.88
CA LEU A 297 20.90 8.03 5.05
C LEU A 297 21.46 7.58 6.39
N ARG A 298 20.73 7.84 7.47
CA ARG A 298 21.19 7.47 8.81
C ARG A 298 21.39 5.96 8.96
N ALA A 299 20.43 5.16 8.47
CA ALA A 299 20.52 3.71 8.51
C ALA A 299 21.70 3.17 7.68
N LEU A 300 22.06 3.86 6.59
CA LEU A 300 23.20 3.54 5.74
C LEU A 300 24.53 4.05 6.29
N GLU A 301 24.56 5.15 7.03
CA GLU A 301 25.76 5.69 7.72
C GLU A 301 26.12 4.88 8.98
N GLU A 302 25.11 4.38 9.69
CA GLU A 302 25.30 3.44 10.82
C GLU A 302 25.76 2.05 10.35
N LYS A 303 25.64 1.76 9.05
CA LYS A 303 26.05 0.50 8.42
C LYS A 303 27.13 0.77 7.37
N ASP A 304 27.68 -0.28 6.77
CA ASP A 304 28.55 -0.12 5.60
C ASP A 304 27.69 -0.19 4.33
N PRO A 305 27.57 0.90 3.55
CA PRO A 305 26.72 0.97 2.36
C PRO A 305 27.22 0.07 1.21
N GLY A 306 28.43 -0.50 1.34
CA GLY A 306 29.01 -1.41 0.35
C GLY A 306 29.49 -0.66 -0.90
N ASP A 307 29.32 -1.26 -2.07
CA ASP A 307 29.70 -0.66 -3.35
C ASP A 307 28.54 0.08 -4.03
N CYS A 308 27.29 -0.22 -3.67
CA CYS A 308 26.09 0.36 -4.28
C CYS A 308 24.89 0.19 -3.35
N VAL A 309 23.96 1.16 -3.38
CA VAL A 309 22.69 1.10 -2.67
C VAL A 309 21.54 0.92 -3.67
N LEU A 310 20.64 -0.01 -3.40
CA LEU A 310 19.37 -0.16 -4.09
C LEU A 310 18.22 0.32 -3.19
N LEU A 311 17.53 1.35 -3.64
CA LEU A 311 16.32 1.88 -3.03
C LEU A 311 15.08 1.13 -3.53
N PRO A 312 14.06 0.91 -2.69
CA PRO A 312 12.74 0.46 -3.15
C PRO A 312 12.16 1.44 -4.16
N PRO A 313 11.51 0.97 -5.24
CA PRO A 313 10.93 1.87 -6.25
C PRO A 313 9.89 2.82 -5.65
N ASN A 314 9.15 2.37 -4.64
CA ASN A 314 8.06 3.14 -4.02
C ASN A 314 8.51 4.21 -3.02
N CYS A 315 9.80 4.32 -2.69
CA CYS A 315 10.29 5.41 -1.84
C CYS A 315 10.56 6.70 -2.61
N VAL A 316 10.52 6.64 -3.95
CA VAL A 316 10.73 7.77 -4.86
C VAL A 316 9.44 8.02 -5.64
N ASN A 317 8.96 9.26 -5.67
CA ASN A 317 7.77 9.62 -6.44
C ASN A 317 8.09 9.86 -7.92
N ASP A 318 7.06 10.18 -8.72
CA ASP A 318 7.19 10.45 -10.16
C ASP A 318 8.10 11.66 -10.49
N ASP A 319 8.31 12.57 -9.54
CA ASP A 319 9.23 13.71 -9.68
C ASP A 319 10.70 13.38 -9.33
N GLY A 320 10.98 12.13 -8.96
CA GLY A 320 12.30 11.67 -8.54
C GLY A 320 12.67 12.10 -7.12
N LEU A 321 11.69 12.33 -6.25
CA LEU A 321 11.87 12.83 -4.88
C LEU A 321 11.45 11.78 -3.83
N LEU A 322 12.22 11.72 -2.74
CA LEU A 322 11.89 11.00 -1.52
C LEU A 322 10.84 11.79 -0.69
N LEU A 323 10.48 11.27 0.49
CA LEU A 323 9.42 11.85 1.34
C LEU A 323 9.74 13.27 1.84
N ASP A 324 11.04 13.56 2.02
CA ASP A 324 11.62 14.78 2.57
C ASP A 324 12.34 15.64 1.50
N ASP A 325 11.85 15.57 0.24
CA ASP A 325 12.33 16.34 -0.92
C ASP A 325 13.80 16.08 -1.34
N LEU A 326 14.47 15.09 -0.74
CA LEU A 326 15.77 14.62 -1.20
C LEU A 326 15.64 13.83 -2.52
N ARG A 327 16.69 13.85 -3.32
CA ARG A 327 16.83 13.00 -4.51
C ARG A 327 17.77 11.81 -4.24
N PRO A 328 17.66 10.69 -4.96
CA PRO A 328 18.64 9.60 -4.90
C PRO A 328 20.08 10.08 -5.12
N GLU A 329 20.29 11.09 -5.96
CA GLU A 329 21.61 11.70 -6.21
C GLU A 329 22.17 12.41 -4.96
N ASP A 330 21.32 13.02 -4.13
CA ASP A 330 21.74 13.63 -2.87
C ASP A 330 22.23 12.58 -1.87
N LEU A 331 21.58 11.41 -1.86
CA LEU A 331 22.00 10.26 -1.07
C LEU A 331 23.35 9.74 -1.57
N ALA A 332 23.52 9.59 -2.89
CA ALA A 332 24.75 9.11 -3.50
C ALA A 332 25.94 10.02 -3.17
N LEU A 333 25.74 11.34 -3.24
CA LEU A 333 26.78 12.33 -2.93
C LEU A 333 27.25 12.22 -1.48
N ARG A 334 26.32 12.01 -0.53
CA ARG A 334 26.65 11.91 0.90
C ARG A 334 27.30 10.59 1.28
N LEU A 335 26.83 9.49 0.70
CA LEU A 335 27.33 8.16 1.01
C LEU A 335 28.63 7.83 0.28
N GLY A 336 28.97 8.57 -0.78
CA GLY A 336 30.16 8.31 -1.59
C GLY A 336 30.06 7.04 -2.46
N VAL A 337 28.86 6.49 -2.60
CA VAL A 337 28.58 5.29 -3.41
C VAL A 337 27.37 5.53 -4.30
N PRO A 338 27.26 4.85 -5.46
CA PRO A 338 26.07 4.91 -6.31
C PRO A 338 24.81 4.51 -5.55
N VAL A 339 23.76 5.31 -5.69
CA VAL A 339 22.41 5.02 -5.20
C VAL A 339 21.51 4.88 -6.41
N ARG A 340 20.79 3.75 -6.51
CA ARG A 340 19.90 3.45 -7.63
C ARG A 340 18.51 3.15 -7.12
N VAL A 341 17.50 3.57 -7.87
CA VAL A 341 16.12 3.15 -7.64
C VAL A 341 15.95 1.77 -8.28
N GLY A 342 15.60 0.78 -7.47
CA GLY A 342 15.34 -0.58 -7.92
C GLY A 342 13.97 -0.70 -8.59
N SER A 343 13.51 -1.94 -8.74
CA SER A 343 12.18 -2.26 -9.27
C SER A 343 11.48 -3.30 -8.40
N TYR A 344 10.22 -3.59 -8.69
CA TYR A 344 9.49 -4.71 -8.06
C TYR A 344 9.98 -6.09 -8.54
N ASP A 345 11.02 -6.12 -9.38
CA ASP A 345 11.76 -7.32 -9.75
C ASP A 345 13.19 -7.24 -9.21
N LEU A 346 13.42 -7.92 -8.09
CA LEU A 346 14.73 -7.97 -7.43
C LEU A 346 15.84 -8.53 -8.33
N VAL A 347 15.52 -9.48 -9.20
CA VAL A 347 16.52 -10.10 -10.08
C VAL A 347 17.01 -9.10 -11.11
N GLY A 348 16.08 -8.39 -11.78
CA GLY A 348 16.40 -7.28 -12.68
C GLY A 348 17.21 -6.19 -11.99
N ALA A 349 16.76 -5.72 -10.82
CA ALA A 349 17.46 -4.67 -10.08
C ALA A 349 18.91 -5.05 -9.70
N ILE A 350 19.14 -6.29 -9.27
CA ILE A 350 20.50 -6.80 -8.99
C ILE A 350 21.31 -6.89 -10.29
N THR A 351 20.71 -7.37 -11.37
CA THR A 351 21.40 -7.57 -12.66
C THR A 351 21.88 -6.23 -13.23
N GLU A 352 21.03 -5.20 -13.17
CA GLU A 352 21.40 -3.83 -13.57
C GLU A 352 22.55 -3.28 -12.72
N ALA A 353 22.52 -3.50 -11.41
CA ALA A 353 23.60 -3.08 -10.51
C ALA A 353 24.94 -3.80 -10.81
N VAL A 354 24.89 -5.11 -11.13
CA VAL A 354 26.06 -5.89 -11.53
C VAL A 354 26.66 -5.37 -12.83
N LEU A 355 25.82 -5.14 -13.86
CA LEU A 355 26.28 -4.65 -15.17
C LEU A 355 26.92 -3.26 -15.07
N ALA A 356 26.37 -2.41 -14.21
CA ALA A 356 26.89 -1.06 -14.01
C ALA A 356 28.27 -1.01 -13.31
N LYS A 357 28.67 -2.04 -12.56
CA LYS A 357 30.03 -2.12 -11.98
C LYS A 357 31.07 -2.59 -13.00
N GLY A 358 30.64 -3.33 -14.02
CA GLY A 358 31.51 -3.82 -15.09
C GLY A 358 31.73 -2.82 -16.24
N SER A 359 30.99 -1.72 -16.24
CA SER A 359 31.10 -0.59 -17.18
C SER A 359 31.93 0.51 -16.57
#